data_AF-A0A0B3AAM4-F1
#
_entry.id   AF-A0A0B3AAM4-F1
#
_cell.length_a   1.000
_cell.length_b   1.000
_cell.length_c   1.000
_cell.angle_alpha   90.00
_cell.angle_beta   90.00
_cell.angle_gamma   90.00
#
_symmetry.space_group_name_H-M   'P 1'
#
loop_
_entity.id
_entity.type
_entity.pdbx_description
1 polymer ?
#
loop_
_entity_poly.entity_id
_entity_poly.type
_entity_poly.pdbx_seq_one_letter_code
_entity_poly.pdbx_strand_id
1 'polypeptide(L)' 'MFVEGSECPNCKTSAFSTSWQGRLFILNPEESMIADKVGMKEKGEYAIKVR' A
#
# COMPACT_ATOMS: atom_id res chain seq x y z
N MET A 1 -1.43 0.40 -2.45
CA MET A 1 -2.26 -0.72 -1.99
C MET A 1 -2.75 -1.47 -3.20
N PHE A 2 -2.74 -2.79 -3.17
CA PHE A 2 -3.31 -3.62 -4.24
C PHE A 2 -4.78 -3.86 -3.95
N VAL A 3 -5.63 -3.65 -4.95
CA VAL A 3 -7.09 -3.79 -4.86
C VAL A 3 -7.61 -4.48 -6.12
N GLU A 4 -8.67 -5.27 -5.99
CA GLU A 4 -9.30 -5.98 -7.13
C GLU A 4 -10.55 -5.26 -7.65
N GLY A 5 -10.91 -4.11 -7.07
CA GLY A 5 -12.08 -3.30 -7.43
C GLY A 5 -11.77 -2.09 -8.32
N SER A 6 -12.82 -1.45 -8.85
CA SER A 6 -12.74 -0.25 -9.68
C SER A 6 -12.57 1.06 -8.89
N GLU A 7 -12.64 1.01 -7.56
CA GLU A 7 -12.51 2.17 -6.67
C GLU A 7 -11.70 1.80 -5.42
N CYS A 8 -10.82 2.70 -4.98
CA CYS A 8 -10.00 2.51 -3.80
C CYS A 8 -10.86 2.65 -2.53
N PRO A 9 -10.90 1.65 -1.64
CA PRO A 9 -11.71 1.72 -0.43
C PRO A 9 -11.26 2.82 0.54
N ASN A 10 -9.99 3.24 0.49
CA ASN A 10 -9.42 4.21 1.42
C ASN A 10 -9.59 5.66 0.97
N CYS A 11 -9.47 5.94 -0.34
CA CYS A 11 -9.49 7.31 -0.86
C CYS A 11 -10.50 7.55 -1.98
N LYS A 12 -11.30 6.55 -2.36
CA LYS A 12 -12.37 6.65 -3.35
C LYS A 12 -11.93 7.08 -4.75
N THR A 13 -10.65 6.92 -5.05
CA THR A 13 -10.11 7.17 -6.40
C THR A 13 -10.14 5.90 -7.24
N SER A 14 -10.25 6.08 -8.56
CA SER A 14 -10.08 5.02 -9.57
C SER A 14 -8.76 5.17 -10.33
N ALA A 15 -7.88 6.08 -9.91
CA ALA A 15 -6.56 6.28 -10.50
C ALA A 15 -5.59 5.16 -10.06
N PHE A 16 -5.65 4.04 -10.77
CA PHE A 16 -4.77 2.90 -10.54
C PHE A 16 -3.67 2.82 -11.59
N SER A 17 -2.54 2.24 -11.18
CA SER A 17 -1.43 1.90 -12.09
C SER A 17 -1.02 0.46 -11.89
N THR A 18 -0.73 -0.21 -12.99
CA THR A 18 -0.15 -1.56 -13.02
C THR A 18 1.37 -1.53 -13.07
N SER A 19 1.99 -0.35 -13.28
CA SER A 19 3.44 -0.17 -13.32
C SER A 19 3.97 0.21 -11.94
N TRP A 20 4.61 -0.74 -11.27
CA TRP A 20 5.18 -0.52 -9.95
C TRP A 20 6.49 -1.29 -9.77
N GLN A 21 7.30 -0.86 -8.80
CA GLN A 21 8.57 -1.49 -8.45
C GLN A 21 8.68 -1.64 -6.94
N GLY A 22 9.04 -2.85 -6.49
CA GLY A 22 9.14 -3.21 -5.08
C GLY A 22 7.79 -3.44 -4.42
N ARG A 23 7.66 -4.52 -3.65
CA ARG A 23 6.45 -4.91 -2.89
C ARG A 23 6.80 -4.98 -1.41
N LEU A 24 5.98 -4.36 -0.58
CA LEU A 24 6.07 -4.37 0.87
C LEU A 24 4.80 -4.99 1.44
N PHE A 25 4.94 -5.96 2.33
CA PHE A 25 3.83 -6.52 3.08
C PHE A 25 3.98 -6.19 4.55
N ILE A 26 3.00 -5.47 5.10
CA ILE A 26 2.98 -5.06 6.50
C ILE A 26 2.01 -5.97 7.24
N LEU A 27 2.56 -6.83 8.08
CA LEU A 27 1.82 -7.76 8.93
C LEU A 27 1.26 -7.05 10.18
N ASN A 28 2.15 -6.41 10.94
CA ASN A 28 1.82 -5.65 12.14
C ASN A 28 2.42 -4.23 12.03
N PRO A 29 1.62 -3.19 11.72
CA PRO A 29 2.10 -1.82 11.64
C PRO A 29 2.65 -1.28 12.97
N GLU A 30 2.08 -1.69 14.11
CA GLU A 30 2.42 -1.13 15.43
C GLU A 30 3.81 -1.55 15.91
N GLU A 31 4.26 -2.75 15.52
CA GLU A 31 5.57 -3.31 15.91
C GLU A 31 6.62 -3.20 14.80
N SER A 32 6.24 -2.72 13.61
CA SER A 32 7.12 -2.71 12.45
C SER A 32 7.84 -1.37 12.31
N MET A 33 9.15 -1.39 12.61
CA MET A 33 10.05 -0.25 12.31
C MET A 33 9.98 0.17 10.83
N ILE A 34 9.79 -0.79 9.92
CA ILE A 34 9.68 -0.48 8.48
C ILE A 34 8.38 0.28 8.22
N ALA A 35 7.25 -0.17 8.80
CA ALA A 35 5.96 0.48 8.65
C ALA A 35 5.98 1.92 9.15
N ASP A 36 6.60 2.16 10.30
CA ASP A 36 6.80 3.51 10.87
C ASP A 36 7.61 4.40 9.92
N LYS A 37 8.76 3.91 9.43
CA LYS A 37 9.61 4.65 8.48
C LYS A 37 8.90 5.02 7.17
N VAL A 38 7.98 4.18 6.68
CA VAL A 38 7.22 4.45 5.46
C VAL A 38 5.87 5.11 5.72
N GLY A 39 5.55 5.44 6.97
CA GLY A 39 4.31 6.12 7.37
C GLY A 39 3.04 5.28 7.19
N MET A 40 3.17 3.95 7.14
CA MET A 40 2.04 3.04 6.91
C MET A 40 1.44 2.58 8.23
N LYS A 41 0.15 2.88 8.44
CA LYS A 41 -0.58 2.57 9.67
C LYS A 41 -1.50 1.36 9.56
N GLU A 42 -1.71 0.86 8.35
CA GLU A 42 -2.63 -0.24 8.09
C GLU A 42 -1.86 -1.46 7.59
N LYS A 43 -2.27 -2.64 8.07
CA LYS A 43 -1.75 -3.91 7.56
C LYS A 43 -2.16 -4.09 6.10
N GLY A 44 -1.32 -4.75 5.32
CA GLY A 44 -1.60 -5.06 3.94
C GLY A 44 -0.40 -4.89 3.03
N GLU A 45 -0.69 -4.91 1.73
CA GLU A 45 0.32 -4.89 0.70
C GLU A 45 0.42 -3.53 -0.01
N TYR A 46 1.65 -3.09 -0.19
CA TYR A 46 1.98 -1.79 -0.75
C TYR A 46 3.07 -1.93 -1.82
N ALA A 47 2.98 -1.08 -2.84
CA ALA A 47 4.07 -0.87 -3.78
C ALA A 47 5.01 0.20 -3.23
N ILE A 48 6.32 0.03 -3.38
CA ILE A 48 7.31 1.04 -2.94
C ILE A 48 7.35 2.22 -3.91
N LYS A 49 7.24 1.95 -5.21
CA LYS A 49 7.20 2.96 -6.26
C LYS A 49 6.12 2.63 -7.26
N VAL A 50 5.32 3.63 -7.63
CA VAL A 50 4.29 3.56 -8.68
C VAL A 50 4.65 4.56 -9.77
N ARG A 51 4.41 4.22 -11.04
CA ARG A 51 4.55 5.12 -12.19
C ARG A 51 3.20 5.44 -12.80
#